data_AF-A0A538B8L6-F1
#
_entry.id   AF-A0A538B8L6-F1
#
_cell.length_a   1.000
_cell.length_b   1.000
_cell.length_c   1.000
_cell.angle_alpha   90.00
_cell.angle_beta   90.00
_cell.angle_gamma   90.00
#
_symmetry.space_group_name_H-M   'P 1'
#
loop_
_entity.id
_entity.type
_entity.pdbx_description
1 polymer ?
#
loop_
_entity_poly.entity_id
_entity_poly.type
_entity_poly.pdbx_seq_one_letter_code
_entity_poly.pdbx_strand_id
1 'polypeptide(L)'
;MELPASLAVFVAQPDRSGVYTDFDGTLAPIVEDPAAARALDGTAAALAALTGRYARVGVISGRPVRFLLDNIAAPGVDLWGEYGLERVIDGEIRAADGAESWRGVVEDVASRAQADGIAERVERKSLSVTLHWRGDPQREAAVRSWVADEAARTGLEVLPARKAVELRPPLRRDKGTALATVTGRYARVGVISGRPVRFLLDNIAAPGVDLWGEYGLERVIDGEIRAADGAESWRGVVEDVASRAQADGIAERVERKSLSVTLHWRGDPQREAAVRSWVADEAARTGLEVLPARKAVELRPPLRRDKGTALATAAAGLGAACFLGDDRGDLAAFDALDRLAGDGVHVTRIAVRSSEMPEELERRADIVVDGPEGALELLRALLP
;
A
#
# COMPACT_ATOMS: atom_id res chain seq x y z
N MET A 1 -9.21 3.22 -26.06
CA MET A 1 -8.11 2.24 -25.95
C MET A 1 -8.68 0.88 -26.35
N GLU A 2 -8.03 0.17 -27.29
CA GLU A 2 -8.38 -1.24 -27.51
C GLU A 2 -7.92 -2.04 -26.30
N LEU A 3 -8.82 -2.88 -25.76
CA LEU A 3 -8.50 -3.77 -24.65
C LEU A 3 -7.48 -4.81 -25.08
N PRO A 4 -6.36 -4.95 -24.38
CA PRO A 4 -5.40 -6.02 -24.64
C PRO A 4 -6.07 -7.38 -24.45
N ALA A 5 -5.79 -8.32 -25.34
CA ALA A 5 -6.35 -9.67 -25.32
C ALA A 5 -6.12 -10.40 -23.98
N SER A 6 -5.10 -9.98 -23.24
CA SER A 6 -4.74 -10.49 -21.92
C SER A 6 -5.76 -10.12 -20.81
N LEU A 7 -6.51 -9.02 -20.97
CA LEU A 7 -7.64 -8.66 -20.11
C LEU A 7 -8.97 -9.33 -20.57
N ALA A 8 -8.97 -10.02 -21.71
CA ALA A 8 -10.18 -10.64 -22.25
C ALA A 8 -10.79 -11.69 -21.31
N VAL A 9 -10.01 -12.33 -20.44
CA VAL A 9 -10.52 -13.27 -19.42
C VAL A 9 -11.39 -12.56 -18.37
N PHE A 10 -10.98 -11.37 -17.91
CA PHE A 10 -11.77 -10.54 -17.01
C PHE A 10 -13.05 -10.03 -17.69
N VAL A 11 -12.94 -9.70 -18.98
CA VAL A 11 -14.07 -9.27 -19.82
C VAL A 11 -15.01 -10.44 -20.12
N ALA A 12 -14.51 -11.67 -20.24
CA ALA A 12 -15.27 -12.87 -20.57
C ALA A 12 -15.98 -13.49 -19.36
N GLN A 13 -15.52 -13.22 -18.13
CA GLN A 13 -16.13 -13.71 -16.89
C GLN A 13 -16.44 -12.57 -15.90
N PRO A 14 -17.22 -11.56 -16.31
CA PRO A 14 -17.41 -10.35 -15.52
C PRO A 14 -18.24 -10.61 -14.25
N ASP A 15 -19.14 -11.60 -14.28
CA ASP A 15 -19.94 -12.13 -13.17
C ASP A 15 -19.12 -12.81 -12.06
N ARG A 16 -17.85 -13.12 -12.35
CA ARG A 16 -16.88 -13.66 -11.38
C ARG A 16 -15.66 -12.75 -11.18
N SER A 17 -15.70 -11.55 -11.77
CA SER A 17 -14.64 -10.56 -11.74
C SER A 17 -15.12 -9.30 -11.03
N GLY A 18 -14.21 -8.49 -10.52
CA GLY A 18 -14.56 -7.16 -10.05
C GLY A 18 -13.37 -6.24 -10.03
N VAL A 19 -13.71 -4.97 -9.91
CA VAL A 19 -12.87 -3.86 -10.31
C VAL A 19 -12.76 -2.91 -9.13
N TYR A 20 -11.57 -2.74 -8.59
CA TYR A 20 -11.33 -1.85 -7.46
C TYR A 20 -10.24 -0.86 -7.81
N THR A 21 -10.41 0.37 -7.34
CA THR A 21 -9.51 1.48 -7.65
C THR A 21 -9.31 2.36 -6.42
N ASP A 22 -8.14 3.01 -6.36
CA ASP A 22 -7.92 4.14 -5.47
C ASP A 22 -8.63 5.39 -6.00
N PHE A 23 -8.67 6.47 -5.21
CA PHE A 23 -9.19 7.77 -5.63
C PHE A 23 -8.07 8.75 -6.02
N ASP A 24 -7.27 9.20 -5.04
CA ASP A 24 -6.22 10.20 -5.26
C ASP A 24 -5.06 9.58 -6.04
N GLY A 25 -4.69 10.17 -7.19
CA GLY A 25 -3.68 9.57 -8.05
C GLY A 25 -4.19 8.28 -8.72
N THR A 26 -5.49 8.10 -8.90
CA THR A 26 -6.03 7.13 -9.86
C THR A 26 -7.27 7.66 -10.57
N LEU A 27 -8.28 8.10 -9.81
CA LEU A 27 -9.50 8.68 -10.36
C LEU A 27 -9.50 10.21 -10.38
N ALA A 28 -8.66 10.81 -9.55
CA ALA A 28 -8.49 12.26 -9.39
C ALA A 28 -7.00 12.63 -9.43
N PRO A 29 -6.61 13.73 -10.11
CA PRO A 29 -5.24 14.23 -10.06
C PRO A 29 -4.81 14.56 -8.63
N ILE A 30 -3.52 14.37 -8.32
CA ILE A 30 -2.95 14.78 -7.03
C ILE A 30 -2.82 16.31 -7.04
N VAL A 31 -3.56 16.97 -6.16
CA VAL A 31 -3.59 18.44 -6.02
C VAL A 31 -2.94 18.91 -4.72
N GLU A 32 -2.54 20.18 -4.66
CA GLU A 32 -1.94 20.74 -3.44
C GLU A 32 -2.92 20.87 -2.27
N ASP A 33 -4.15 21.32 -2.54
CA ASP A 33 -5.26 21.33 -1.60
C ASP A 33 -6.08 20.04 -1.73
N PRO A 34 -6.01 19.11 -0.75
CA PRO A 34 -6.74 17.86 -0.80
C PRO A 34 -8.27 18.04 -0.91
N ALA A 35 -8.86 19.14 -0.43
CA ALA A 35 -10.31 19.39 -0.53
C ALA A 35 -10.75 19.80 -1.94
N ALA A 36 -9.81 20.28 -2.76
CA ALA A 36 -10.03 20.64 -4.16
C ALA A 36 -9.93 19.45 -5.12
N ALA A 37 -9.55 18.25 -4.64
CA ALA A 37 -9.47 17.07 -5.47
C ALA A 37 -10.86 16.76 -6.09
N ARG A 38 -10.91 16.61 -7.41
CA ARG A 38 -12.09 16.24 -8.17
C ARG A 38 -11.74 15.06 -9.04
N ALA A 39 -12.66 14.09 -9.13
CA ALA A 39 -12.50 13.04 -10.11
C ALA A 39 -12.56 13.61 -11.53
N LEU A 40 -11.88 12.93 -12.45
CA LEU A 40 -11.95 13.26 -13.85
C LEU A 40 -13.38 13.16 -14.38
N ASP A 41 -13.73 14.03 -15.32
CA ASP A 41 -15.03 14.01 -15.98
C ASP A 41 -15.33 12.61 -16.55
N GLY A 42 -16.57 12.15 -16.34
CA GLY A 42 -17.02 10.82 -16.76
C GLY A 42 -16.64 9.66 -15.84
N THR A 43 -15.90 9.89 -14.75
CA THR A 43 -15.53 8.82 -13.79
C THR A 43 -16.76 8.15 -13.17
N ALA A 44 -17.71 8.92 -12.65
CA ALA A 44 -18.93 8.37 -12.06
C ALA A 44 -19.75 7.55 -13.07
N ALA A 45 -19.84 8.02 -14.33
CA ALA A 45 -20.54 7.30 -15.39
C ALA A 45 -19.84 5.98 -15.74
N ALA A 46 -18.50 5.96 -15.81
CA ALA A 46 -17.73 4.75 -16.04
C ALA A 46 -17.88 3.73 -14.91
N LEU A 47 -17.79 4.17 -13.65
CA LEU A 47 -17.98 3.29 -12.50
C LEU A 47 -19.41 2.72 -12.46
N ALA A 48 -20.43 3.52 -12.76
CA ALA A 48 -21.82 3.05 -12.89
C ALA A 48 -22.02 2.05 -14.04
N ALA A 49 -21.30 2.20 -15.15
CA ALA A 49 -21.34 1.22 -16.24
C ALA A 49 -20.66 -0.10 -15.82
N LEU A 50 -19.58 -0.02 -15.04
CA LEU A 50 -18.85 -1.20 -14.56
C LEU A 50 -19.72 -2.03 -13.60
N THR A 51 -20.56 -1.40 -12.78
CA THR A 51 -21.44 -2.11 -11.82
C THR A 51 -22.53 -2.91 -12.52
N GLY A 52 -22.92 -2.52 -13.74
CA GLY A 52 -23.84 -3.30 -14.59
C GLY A 52 -23.20 -4.52 -15.25
N ARG A 53 -21.87 -4.62 -15.24
CA ARG A 53 -21.11 -5.69 -15.91
C ARG A 53 -20.44 -6.63 -14.91
N TYR A 54 -19.67 -6.06 -13.99
CA TYR A 54 -18.83 -6.79 -13.06
C TYR A 54 -19.57 -7.12 -11.77
N ALA A 55 -19.26 -8.27 -11.18
CA ALA A 55 -19.88 -8.70 -9.93
C ALA A 55 -19.76 -7.66 -8.81
N ARG A 56 -18.64 -6.92 -8.80
CA ARG A 56 -18.33 -5.87 -7.83
C ARG A 56 -17.48 -4.77 -8.45
N VAL A 57 -17.76 -3.54 -8.05
CA VAL A 57 -16.97 -2.36 -8.39
C VAL A 57 -16.84 -1.50 -7.15
N GLY A 58 -15.64 -1.10 -6.79
CA GLY A 58 -15.45 -0.30 -5.58
C GLY A 58 -14.32 0.72 -5.67
N VAL A 59 -14.46 1.79 -4.90
CA VAL A 59 -13.41 2.79 -4.70
C VAL A 59 -12.97 2.76 -3.25
N ILE A 60 -11.67 2.66 -3.04
CA ILE A 60 -11.06 2.53 -1.72
C ILE A 60 -10.05 3.65 -1.53
N SER A 61 -10.35 4.53 -0.59
CA SER A 61 -9.61 5.78 -0.42
C SER A 61 -9.26 6.04 1.04
N GLY A 62 -8.20 6.82 1.25
CA GLY A 62 -7.91 7.47 2.54
C GLY A 62 -8.83 8.66 2.84
N ARG A 63 -9.71 9.05 1.90
CA ARG A 63 -10.68 10.14 2.08
C ARG A 63 -11.91 9.69 2.84
N PRO A 64 -12.62 10.57 3.56
CA PRO A 64 -13.91 10.23 4.15
C PRO A 64 -14.91 9.72 3.11
N VAL A 65 -15.78 8.78 3.50
CA VAL A 65 -16.84 8.29 2.58
C VAL A 65 -17.74 9.42 2.11
N ARG A 66 -18.02 10.41 2.98
CA ARG A 66 -18.79 11.60 2.60
C ARG A 66 -18.14 12.36 1.45
N PHE A 67 -16.82 12.52 1.49
CA PHE A 67 -16.07 13.15 0.42
C PHE A 67 -16.20 12.33 -0.88
N LEU A 68 -16.10 11.00 -0.82
CA LEU A 68 -16.30 10.14 -2.00
C LEU A 68 -17.71 10.25 -2.56
N LEU A 69 -18.73 10.32 -1.70
CA LEU A 69 -20.12 10.51 -2.13
C LEU A 69 -20.31 11.84 -2.88
N ASP A 70 -19.70 12.92 -2.38
CA ASP A 70 -19.83 14.24 -2.97
C ASP A 70 -19.02 14.39 -4.28
N ASN A 71 -18.04 13.52 -4.56
CA ASN A 71 -17.12 13.65 -5.70
C ASN A 71 -17.22 12.54 -6.75
N ILE A 72 -17.63 11.32 -6.40
CA ILE A 72 -17.65 10.15 -7.30
C ILE A 72 -18.82 9.19 -7.09
N ALA A 73 -19.87 9.57 -6.35
CA ALA A 73 -21.01 8.69 -6.12
C ALA A 73 -21.60 8.19 -7.45
N ALA A 74 -21.72 6.87 -7.55
CA ALA A 74 -22.34 6.17 -8.66
C ALA A 74 -23.16 4.99 -8.11
N PRO A 75 -24.36 4.70 -8.65
CA PRO A 75 -25.18 3.59 -8.18
C PRO A 75 -24.44 2.25 -8.22
N GLY A 76 -24.50 1.51 -7.11
CA GLY A 76 -23.94 0.16 -7.00
C GLY A 76 -22.41 0.10 -6.79
N VAL A 77 -21.73 1.24 -6.68
CA VAL A 77 -20.29 1.27 -6.38
C VAL A 77 -20.07 1.17 -4.87
N ASP A 78 -19.23 0.23 -4.46
CA ASP A 78 -18.80 0.07 -3.08
C ASP A 78 -17.81 1.19 -2.73
N LEU A 79 -18.20 2.14 -1.87
CA LEU A 79 -17.34 3.23 -1.43
C LEU A 79 -16.77 2.93 -0.04
N TRP A 80 -15.45 2.97 0.07
CA TRP A 80 -14.70 2.76 1.30
C TRP A 80 -13.79 3.97 1.53
N GLY A 81 -13.98 4.62 2.67
CA GLY A 81 -13.25 5.82 3.07
C GLY A 81 -12.46 5.62 4.36
N GLU A 82 -11.56 6.57 4.64
CA GLU A 82 -10.61 6.50 5.77
C GLU A 82 -9.88 5.15 5.81
N TYR A 83 -9.44 4.69 4.64
CA TYR A 83 -8.79 3.39 4.47
C TYR A 83 -9.67 2.22 4.95
N GLY A 84 -10.99 2.30 4.76
CA GLY A 84 -11.94 1.26 5.14
C GLY A 84 -12.44 1.32 6.58
N LEU A 85 -12.17 2.42 7.30
CA LEU A 85 -12.80 2.72 8.59
C LEU A 85 -14.25 3.18 8.43
N GLU A 86 -14.66 3.61 7.23
CA GLU A 86 -16.05 3.90 6.90
C GLU A 86 -16.40 3.31 5.53
N ARG A 87 -17.66 2.92 5.35
CA ARG A 87 -18.19 2.48 4.05
C ARG A 87 -19.65 2.85 3.85
N VAL A 88 -20.14 2.78 2.62
CA VAL A 88 -21.59 2.85 2.34
C VAL A 88 -22.21 1.46 2.45
N ILE A 89 -23.30 1.32 3.22
CA ILE A 89 -24.16 0.14 3.24
C ILE A 89 -25.60 0.62 3.14
N ASP A 90 -26.36 0.13 2.16
CA ASP A 90 -27.78 0.48 1.98
C ASP A 90 -28.05 2.01 1.92
N GLY A 91 -27.10 2.77 1.38
CA GLY A 91 -27.19 4.24 1.28
C GLY A 91 -26.74 5.01 2.52
N GLU A 92 -26.33 4.31 3.59
CA GLU A 92 -25.87 4.92 4.85
C GLU A 92 -24.35 4.79 5.01
N ILE A 93 -23.71 5.84 5.54
CA ILE A 93 -22.31 5.76 5.95
C ILE A 93 -22.27 4.97 7.26
N ARG A 94 -21.55 3.85 7.26
CA ARG A 94 -21.31 3.03 8.46
C ARG A 94 -19.84 3.00 8.76
N ALA A 95 -19.50 3.34 10.00
CA ALA A 95 -18.16 3.12 10.53
C ALA A 95 -17.90 1.61 10.70
N ALA A 96 -16.63 1.21 10.59
CA ALA A 96 -16.21 -0.15 10.89
C ALA A 96 -16.47 -0.51 12.35
N ASP A 97 -16.57 -1.81 12.65
CA ASP A 97 -16.78 -2.27 14.02
C ASP A 97 -15.72 -1.70 14.97
N GLY A 98 -16.17 -1.07 16.05
CA GLY A 98 -15.30 -0.42 17.04
C GLY A 98 -14.79 0.97 16.63
N ALA A 99 -15.03 1.45 15.41
CA ALA A 99 -14.58 2.77 14.95
C ALA A 99 -15.46 3.92 15.48
N GLU A 100 -16.77 3.69 15.59
CA GLU A 100 -17.70 4.72 16.04
C GLU A 100 -17.39 5.22 17.47
N SER A 101 -16.88 4.36 18.35
CA SER A 101 -16.51 4.75 19.73
C SER A 101 -15.36 5.75 19.81
N TRP A 102 -14.59 5.94 18.73
CA TRP A 102 -13.46 6.86 18.69
C TRP A 102 -13.80 8.25 18.17
N ARG A 103 -15.00 8.44 17.59
CA ARG A 103 -15.38 9.72 16.97
C ARG A 103 -15.25 10.90 17.94
N GLY A 104 -15.72 10.72 19.19
CA GLY A 104 -15.57 11.73 20.24
C GLY A 104 -14.11 12.00 20.62
N VAL A 105 -13.29 10.95 20.74
CA VAL A 105 -11.86 11.08 21.09
C VAL A 105 -11.10 11.87 20.00
N VAL A 106 -11.37 11.58 18.73
CA VAL A 106 -10.75 12.29 17.59
C VAL A 106 -11.18 13.76 17.58
N GLU A 107 -12.45 14.07 17.82
CA GLU A 107 -12.93 15.45 17.88
C GLU A 107 -12.30 16.24 19.05
N ASP A 108 -12.18 15.60 20.20
CA ASP A 108 -11.54 16.21 21.37
C ASP A 108 -10.06 16.54 21.10
N VAL A 109 -9.34 15.63 20.45
CA VAL A 109 -7.94 15.85 20.03
C VAL A 109 -7.86 16.98 19.01
N ALA A 110 -8.74 17.00 18.00
CA ALA A 110 -8.75 18.07 17.01
C ALA A 110 -9.05 19.45 17.62
N SER A 111 -9.97 19.49 18.59
CA SER A 111 -10.30 20.71 19.34
C SER A 111 -9.11 21.20 20.16
N ARG A 112 -8.39 20.31 20.86
CA ARG A 112 -7.15 20.68 21.58
C ARG A 112 -6.06 21.16 20.64
N ALA A 113 -5.80 20.45 19.54
CA ALA A 113 -4.78 20.84 18.55
C ALA A 113 -5.02 22.26 18.04
N GLN A 114 -6.30 22.61 17.81
CA GLN A 114 -6.66 23.93 17.32
C GLN A 114 -6.60 25.02 18.40
N ALA A 115 -7.01 24.72 19.63
CA ALA A 115 -6.90 25.63 20.75
C ALA A 115 -5.43 25.96 21.08
N ASP A 116 -4.56 24.94 21.03
CA ASP A 116 -3.12 25.08 21.28
C ASP A 116 -2.39 25.74 20.11
N GLY A 117 -3.04 25.87 18.94
CA GLY A 117 -2.43 26.43 17.73
C GLY A 117 -1.18 25.66 17.29
N ILE A 118 -1.12 24.35 17.57
CA ILE A 118 0.10 23.55 17.43
C ILE A 118 0.53 23.39 15.97
N ALA A 119 -0.44 23.25 15.08
CA ALA A 119 -0.24 23.06 13.65
C ALA A 119 -0.65 24.31 12.86
N GLU A 120 -0.05 24.49 11.69
CA GLU A 120 -0.48 25.53 10.73
C GLU A 120 -1.93 25.31 10.31
N ARG A 121 -2.31 24.04 10.11
CA ARG A 121 -3.68 23.63 9.77
C ARG A 121 -4.04 22.34 10.48
N VAL A 122 -5.18 22.35 11.17
CA VAL A 122 -5.82 21.16 11.77
C VAL A 122 -6.92 20.70 10.82
N GLU A 123 -6.72 19.57 10.17
CA GLU A 123 -7.70 18.95 9.28
C GLU A 123 -8.52 17.92 10.05
N ARG A 124 -9.80 18.24 10.28
CA ARG A 124 -10.77 17.31 10.87
C ARG A 124 -11.30 16.39 9.80
N LYS A 125 -11.23 15.08 10.06
CA LYS A 125 -11.91 14.04 9.30
C LYS A 125 -12.88 13.31 10.22
N SER A 126 -13.70 12.44 9.65
CA SER A 126 -14.78 11.78 10.39
C SER A 126 -14.24 10.88 11.52
N LEU A 127 -13.12 10.19 11.29
CA LEU A 127 -12.49 9.27 12.23
C LEU A 127 -10.98 9.50 12.35
N SER A 128 -10.44 10.61 11.87
CA SER A 128 -9.03 10.93 12.03
C SER A 128 -8.84 12.44 12.09
N VAL A 129 -7.67 12.88 12.55
CA VAL A 129 -7.26 14.29 12.51
C VAL A 129 -5.85 14.39 11.95
N THR A 130 -5.67 15.25 10.96
CA THR A 130 -4.35 15.48 10.35
C THR A 130 -3.84 16.88 10.70
N LEU A 131 -2.63 16.94 11.25
CA LEU A 131 -1.94 18.18 11.61
C LEU A 131 -0.89 18.50 10.56
N HIS A 132 -1.01 19.65 9.90
CA HIS A 132 -0.14 20.07 8.81
C HIS A 132 0.84 21.18 9.24
N TRP A 133 2.05 21.15 8.67
CA TRP A 133 3.08 22.19 8.85
C TRP A 133 3.76 22.56 7.53
N ARG A 134 3.03 22.45 6.41
CA ARG A 134 3.62 22.53 5.07
C ARG A 134 4.23 23.89 4.75
N GLY A 135 3.56 24.96 5.16
CA GLY A 135 3.95 26.37 5.05
C GLY A 135 4.81 26.87 6.21
N ASP A 136 4.90 26.13 7.32
CA ASP A 136 5.78 26.46 8.46
C ASP A 136 6.60 25.26 8.96
N PRO A 137 7.72 24.92 8.29
CA PRO A 137 8.55 23.77 8.66
C PRO A 137 9.13 23.81 10.07
N GLN A 138 9.23 24.99 10.71
CA GLN A 138 9.78 25.12 12.07
C GLN A 138 8.89 24.46 13.12
N ARG A 139 7.59 24.28 12.81
CA ARG A 139 6.62 23.62 13.70
C ARG A 139 6.76 22.11 13.78
N GLU A 140 7.51 21.48 12.87
CA GLU A 140 7.55 20.01 12.77
C GLU A 140 7.88 19.32 14.10
N ALA A 141 8.92 19.80 14.80
CA ALA A 141 9.33 19.21 16.07
C ALA A 141 8.25 19.36 17.15
N ALA A 142 7.60 20.52 17.24
CA ALA A 142 6.53 20.79 18.18
C ALA A 142 5.29 19.92 17.89
N VAL A 143 4.88 19.84 16.63
CA VAL A 143 3.74 19.00 16.20
C VAL A 143 4.01 17.53 16.51
N ARG A 144 5.20 17.01 16.19
CA ARG A 144 5.55 15.61 16.46
C ARG A 144 5.56 15.29 17.96
N SER A 145 6.09 16.19 18.79
CA SER A 145 6.08 16.03 20.25
C SER A 145 4.65 16.01 20.79
N TRP A 146 3.83 16.99 20.39
CA TRP A 146 2.44 17.11 20.83
C TRP A 146 1.61 15.89 20.41
N VAL A 147 1.79 15.39 19.19
CA VAL A 147 1.12 14.20 18.69
C VAL A 147 1.54 12.94 19.44
N ALA A 148 2.81 12.80 19.81
CA ALA A 148 3.27 11.69 20.64
C ALA A 148 2.60 11.70 22.02
N ASP A 149 2.48 12.88 22.63
CA ASP A 149 1.80 13.06 23.92
C ASP A 149 0.30 12.75 23.82
N GLU A 150 -0.38 13.22 22.77
CA GLU A 150 -1.79 12.91 22.54
C GLU A 150 -2.03 11.43 22.25
N ALA A 151 -1.19 10.79 21.44
CA ALA A 151 -1.26 9.36 21.19
C ALA A 151 -1.11 8.56 22.48
N ALA A 152 -0.15 8.92 23.34
CA ALA A 152 0.02 8.30 24.65
C ALA A 152 -1.17 8.52 25.58
N ARG A 153 -1.81 9.70 25.51
CA ARG A 153 -3.00 10.03 26.33
C ARG A 153 -4.27 9.32 25.88
N THR A 154 -4.48 9.21 24.57
CA THR A 154 -5.78 8.81 23.99
C THR A 154 -5.77 7.39 23.44
N GLY A 155 -4.60 6.81 23.18
CA GLY A 155 -4.46 5.54 22.49
C GLY A 155 -4.62 5.61 20.97
N LEU A 156 -4.71 6.81 20.39
CA LEU A 156 -4.72 6.97 18.92
C LEU A 156 -3.37 6.58 18.31
N GLU A 157 -3.42 6.01 17.10
CA GLU A 157 -2.26 5.67 16.29
C GLU A 157 -1.75 6.88 15.53
N VAL A 158 -0.42 7.04 15.45
CA VAL A 158 0.26 8.12 14.73
C VAL A 158 0.74 7.64 13.36
N LEU A 159 0.25 8.27 12.30
CA LEU A 159 0.68 7.99 10.92
C LEU A 159 1.47 9.16 10.35
N PRO A 160 2.71 8.94 9.90
CA PRO A 160 3.49 9.98 9.25
C PRO A 160 2.94 10.28 7.86
N ALA A 161 2.80 11.56 7.53
CA ALA A 161 2.45 12.05 6.21
C ALA A 161 3.44 13.12 5.72
N ARG A 162 3.39 13.50 4.44
CA ARG A 162 4.34 14.46 3.87
C ARG A 162 4.06 15.88 4.40
N LYS A 163 4.92 16.36 5.31
CA LYS A 163 4.77 17.64 6.04
C LYS A 163 3.46 17.72 6.84
N ALA A 164 3.02 16.57 7.33
CA ALA A 164 1.84 16.41 8.15
C ALA A 164 1.93 15.13 8.99
N VAL A 165 1.09 15.01 10.01
CA VAL A 165 0.95 13.79 10.81
C VAL A 165 -0.53 13.54 11.07
N GLU A 166 -0.97 12.30 10.97
CA GLU A 166 -2.35 11.91 11.21
C GLU A 166 -2.47 11.11 12.50
N LEU A 167 -3.51 11.41 13.28
CA LEU A 167 -3.94 10.64 14.45
C LEU A 167 -5.25 9.95 14.10
N ARG A 168 -5.33 8.63 14.28
CA ARG A 168 -6.51 7.83 13.96
C ARG A 168 -6.74 6.71 15.00
N PRO A 169 -7.95 6.12 15.06
CA PRO A 169 -8.23 4.96 15.91
C PRO A 169 -7.23 3.84 15.68
N PRO A 170 -6.77 3.13 16.73
CA PRO A 170 -5.88 1.97 16.63
C PRO A 170 -6.64 0.72 16.17
N LEU A 171 -7.44 0.87 15.11
CA LEU A 171 -8.25 -0.20 14.51
C LEU A 171 -7.55 -0.71 13.27
N ARG A 172 -7.45 -2.04 13.16
CA ARG A 172 -6.80 -2.70 12.02
C ARG A 172 -7.70 -2.66 10.79
N ARG A 173 -7.75 -1.52 10.10
CA ARG A 173 -8.43 -1.34 8.81
C ARG A 173 -7.58 -0.44 7.92
N ASP A 174 -7.27 -0.91 6.72
CA ASP A 174 -6.63 -0.12 5.68
C ASP A 174 -7.17 -0.45 4.25
N LYS A 175 -6.57 0.08 3.17
CA LYS A 175 -7.05 -0.18 1.78
C LYS A 175 -7.18 -1.68 1.47
N GLY A 176 -6.27 -2.51 1.99
CA GLY A 176 -6.33 -3.96 1.82
C GLY A 176 -7.45 -4.61 2.63
N THR A 177 -7.76 -4.09 3.83
CA THR A 177 -8.88 -4.57 4.65
C THR A 177 -10.26 -4.18 4.09
N ALA A 178 -10.34 -3.10 3.29
CA ALA A 178 -11.52 -2.77 2.51
C ALA A 178 -11.72 -3.76 1.34
N LEU A 179 -10.65 -4.09 0.59
CA LEU A 179 -10.67 -5.12 -0.44
C LEU A 179 -11.13 -6.48 0.12
N ALA A 180 -10.67 -6.84 1.33
CA ALA A 180 -11.02 -8.05 2.07
C ALA A 180 -12.50 -8.37 2.19
N THR A 181 -13.33 -7.34 2.37
CA THR A 181 -14.74 -7.52 2.68
C THR A 181 -15.55 -7.86 1.43
N VAL A 182 -14.93 -7.72 0.25
CA VAL A 182 -15.58 -7.85 -1.05
C VAL A 182 -15.12 -9.11 -1.82
N THR A 183 -14.02 -9.77 -1.41
CA THR A 183 -13.37 -10.85 -2.17
C THR A 183 -14.00 -12.23 -2.07
N GLY A 184 -15.12 -12.42 -1.36
CA GLY A 184 -15.78 -13.72 -1.16
C GLY A 184 -16.28 -14.45 -2.43
N ARG A 185 -16.03 -13.91 -3.63
CA ARG A 185 -16.39 -14.50 -4.95
C ARG A 185 -15.21 -14.74 -5.91
N TYR A 186 -13.98 -14.34 -5.58
CA TYR A 186 -12.79 -14.61 -6.41
C TYR A 186 -12.11 -15.93 -6.02
N ALA A 187 -11.40 -16.57 -6.95
CA ALA A 187 -10.67 -17.80 -6.65
C ALA A 187 -9.53 -17.57 -5.63
N ARG A 188 -8.68 -16.56 -5.85
CA ARG A 188 -7.65 -16.05 -4.90
C ARG A 188 -7.24 -14.62 -5.25
N VAL A 189 -6.93 -13.81 -4.24
CA VAL A 189 -6.31 -12.47 -4.38
C VAL A 189 -5.05 -12.46 -3.52
N GLY A 190 -3.92 -11.99 -4.05
CA GLY A 190 -2.65 -11.94 -3.32
C GLY A 190 -2.07 -10.54 -3.27
N VAL A 191 -1.55 -10.14 -2.11
CA VAL A 191 -0.77 -8.90 -1.95
C VAL A 191 0.68 -9.28 -1.68
N ILE A 192 1.58 -8.79 -2.54
CA ILE A 192 3.02 -9.05 -2.45
C ILE A 192 3.73 -7.72 -2.22
N SER A 193 4.44 -7.61 -1.11
CA SER A 193 5.07 -6.36 -0.67
C SER A 193 6.49 -6.57 -0.15
N GLY A 194 7.32 -5.53 -0.24
CA GLY A 194 8.61 -5.44 0.46
C GLY A 194 8.48 -5.09 1.96
N ARG A 195 7.26 -4.98 2.48
CA ARG A 195 6.95 -4.78 3.90
C ARG A 195 6.72 -6.11 4.63
N PRO A 196 6.89 -6.18 5.96
CA PRO A 196 6.63 -7.42 6.70
C PRO A 196 5.18 -7.88 6.59
N VAL A 197 4.91 -9.19 6.58
CA VAL A 197 3.56 -9.78 6.72
C VAL A 197 2.87 -9.23 7.94
N ARG A 198 3.59 -8.94 9.03
CA ARG A 198 2.96 -8.30 10.19
C ARG A 198 2.41 -6.93 9.87
N PHE A 199 3.17 -6.13 9.11
CA PHE A 199 2.69 -4.86 8.58
C PHE A 199 1.48 -5.08 7.65
N LEU A 200 1.51 -6.08 6.76
CA LEU A 200 0.37 -6.42 5.90
C LEU A 200 -0.82 -6.98 6.70
N LEU A 201 -0.61 -7.63 7.82
CA LEU A 201 -1.69 -8.11 8.68
C LEU A 201 -2.31 -6.95 9.46
N ASP A 202 -1.48 -6.00 9.88
CA ASP A 202 -1.93 -4.80 10.58
C ASP A 202 -2.57 -3.79 9.59
N ASN A 203 -2.23 -3.89 8.30
CA ASN A 203 -2.61 -2.97 7.23
C ASN A 203 -2.98 -3.72 5.94
N ILE A 204 -3.79 -4.80 5.93
CA ILE A 204 -4.38 -5.44 4.72
C ILE A 204 -5.26 -6.61 5.17
N ALA A 205 -4.92 -7.30 6.28
CA ALA A 205 -5.48 -8.60 6.72
C ALA A 205 -6.95 -8.84 6.39
N ALA A 206 -7.19 -9.94 5.68
CA ALA A 206 -8.46 -10.32 5.10
C ALA A 206 -8.62 -11.85 5.08
N PRO A 207 -9.80 -12.39 5.42
CA PRO A 207 -10.12 -13.77 5.08
C PRO A 207 -10.05 -13.97 3.55
N GLY A 208 -9.20 -14.88 3.07
CA GLY A 208 -9.10 -15.23 1.64
C GLY A 208 -8.15 -14.38 0.80
N VAL A 209 -7.32 -13.53 1.40
CA VAL A 209 -6.21 -12.84 0.70
C VAL A 209 -4.87 -13.45 1.10
N ASP A 210 -4.08 -13.85 0.11
CA ASP A 210 -2.73 -14.37 0.31
C ASP A 210 -1.76 -13.21 0.54
N LEU A 211 -1.20 -13.10 1.74
CA LEU A 211 -0.25 -12.04 2.08
C LEU A 211 1.17 -12.55 2.01
N TRP A 212 2.01 -11.84 1.27
CA TRP A 212 3.43 -12.12 1.10
C TRP A 212 4.23 -10.87 1.43
N GLY A 213 4.97 -10.93 2.53
CA GLY A 213 5.81 -9.84 3.01
C GLY A 213 7.30 -10.10 2.77
N GLU A 214 8.10 -9.04 2.91
CA GLU A 214 9.55 -9.07 2.69
C GLU A 214 9.92 -9.72 1.34
N TYR A 215 9.19 -9.35 0.27
CA TYR A 215 9.36 -9.92 -1.07
C TYR A 215 9.14 -11.44 -1.13
N GLY A 216 8.31 -11.99 -0.24
CA GLY A 216 7.99 -13.41 -0.17
C GLY A 216 8.88 -14.22 0.79
N LEU A 217 9.68 -13.57 1.64
CA LEU A 217 10.40 -14.23 2.73
C LEU A 217 9.47 -14.65 3.88
N GLU A 218 8.26 -14.11 3.94
CA GLU A 218 7.22 -14.55 4.85
C GLU A 218 5.84 -14.47 4.21
N ARG A 219 4.93 -15.33 4.66
CA ARG A 219 3.53 -15.35 4.23
C ARG A 219 2.58 -15.74 5.35
N VAL A 220 1.28 -15.54 5.15
CA VAL A 220 0.25 -16.13 6.01
C VAL A 220 -0.13 -17.51 5.49
N ILE A 221 -0.09 -18.54 6.34
CA ILE A 221 -0.66 -19.87 6.08
C ILE A 221 -1.51 -20.25 7.29
N ASP A 222 -2.77 -20.60 7.06
CA ASP A 222 -3.70 -21.01 8.12
C ASP A 222 -3.81 -20.00 9.28
N GLY A 223 -3.67 -18.71 8.96
CA GLY A 223 -3.71 -17.61 9.95
C GLY A 223 -2.39 -17.35 10.68
N GLU A 224 -1.34 -18.12 10.41
CA GLU A 224 -0.02 -17.95 11.02
C GLU A 224 0.98 -17.30 10.06
N ILE A 225 1.82 -16.40 10.57
CA ILE A 225 2.97 -15.89 9.82
C ILE A 225 4.00 -17.01 9.75
N ARG A 226 4.30 -17.48 8.54
CA ARG A 226 5.33 -18.47 8.28
C ARG A 226 6.43 -17.87 7.43
N ALA A 227 7.66 -17.96 7.92
CA ALA A 227 8.84 -17.66 7.13
C ALA A 227 8.96 -18.67 5.98
N ALA A 228 9.54 -18.23 4.86
CA ALA A 228 9.89 -19.11 3.76
C ALA A 228 10.92 -20.16 4.20
N ASP A 229 10.98 -21.30 3.50
CA ASP A 229 11.94 -22.36 3.80
C ASP A 229 13.37 -21.81 3.88
N GLY A 230 14.04 -22.07 5.00
CA GLY A 230 15.38 -21.57 5.28
C GLY A 230 15.48 -20.11 5.73
N ALA A 231 14.39 -19.34 5.78
CA ALA A 231 14.43 -17.93 6.23
C ALA A 231 14.45 -17.79 7.75
N GLU A 232 13.78 -18.68 8.48
CA GLU A 232 13.69 -18.61 9.94
C GLU A 232 15.07 -18.69 10.63
N SER A 233 16.01 -19.46 10.07
CA SER A 233 17.37 -19.58 10.62
C SER A 233 18.17 -18.26 10.59
N TRP A 234 17.73 -17.26 9.83
CA TRP A 234 18.40 -15.97 9.70
C TRP A 234 17.87 -14.91 10.68
N ARG A 235 16.75 -15.16 11.36
CA ARG A 235 16.12 -14.15 12.24
C ARG A 235 17.09 -13.63 13.30
N GLY A 236 17.84 -14.53 13.95
CA GLY A 236 18.86 -14.16 14.93
C GLY A 236 20.00 -13.32 14.33
N VAL A 237 20.48 -13.71 13.14
CA VAL A 237 21.55 -12.99 12.43
C VAL A 237 21.11 -11.56 12.07
N VAL A 238 19.89 -11.39 11.57
CA VAL A 238 19.33 -10.08 11.23
C VAL A 238 19.18 -9.20 12.46
N GLU A 239 18.68 -9.75 13.58
CA GLU A 239 18.54 -8.99 14.84
C GLU A 239 19.90 -8.56 15.39
N ASP A 240 20.90 -9.44 15.33
CA ASP A 240 22.26 -9.14 15.76
C ASP A 240 22.87 -8.00 14.93
N VAL A 241 22.67 -8.01 13.60
CA VAL A 241 23.11 -6.92 12.70
C VAL A 241 22.38 -5.62 13.02
N ALA A 242 21.06 -5.66 13.22
CA ALA A 242 20.29 -4.46 13.54
C ALA A 242 20.71 -3.85 14.89
N SER A 243 20.98 -4.70 15.89
CA SER A 243 21.49 -4.28 17.19
C SER A 243 22.87 -3.62 17.09
N ARG A 244 23.80 -4.20 16.31
CA ARG A 244 25.11 -3.57 16.03
C ARG A 244 24.96 -2.23 15.31
N ALA A 245 24.15 -2.17 14.24
CA ALA A 245 23.94 -0.94 13.49
C ALA A 245 23.44 0.21 14.37
N GLN A 246 22.56 -0.10 15.32
CA GLN A 246 22.00 0.88 16.23
C GLN A 246 23.00 1.28 17.32
N ALA A 247 23.76 0.34 17.87
CA ALA A 247 24.81 0.63 18.84
C ALA A 247 25.92 1.51 18.24
N ASP A 248 26.29 1.25 16.99
CA ASP A 248 27.31 2.00 16.25
C ASP A 248 26.79 3.38 15.79
N GLY A 249 25.47 3.60 15.83
CA GLY A 249 24.85 4.84 15.33
C GLY A 249 25.16 5.10 13.85
N ILE A 250 25.34 4.03 13.06
CA ILE A 250 25.89 4.13 11.69
C ILE A 250 24.92 4.85 10.74
N ALA A 251 23.62 4.63 10.91
CA ALA A 251 22.57 5.20 10.09
C ALA A 251 21.73 6.21 10.88
N GLU A 252 21.13 7.17 10.17
CA GLU A 252 20.14 8.09 10.75
C GLU A 252 18.96 7.33 11.35
N ARG A 253 18.54 6.25 10.67
CA ARG A 253 17.48 5.35 11.14
C ARG A 253 17.80 3.91 10.78
N VAL A 254 17.74 3.05 11.78
CA VAL A 254 17.80 1.58 11.64
C VAL A 254 16.37 1.06 11.69
N GLU A 255 15.84 0.61 10.55
CA GLU A 255 14.52 -0.01 10.43
C GLU A 255 14.66 -1.52 10.58
N ARG A 256 14.27 -2.04 11.74
CA ARG A 256 14.15 -3.48 11.98
C ARG A 256 12.90 -4.02 11.31
N LYS A 257 13.07 -5.10 10.57
CA LYS A 257 11.97 -5.90 10.03
C LYS A 257 12.11 -7.34 10.51
N SER A 258 11.10 -8.16 10.20
CA SER A 258 11.03 -9.57 10.62
C SER A 258 12.25 -10.38 10.20
N LEU A 259 12.65 -10.22 8.94
CA LEU A 259 13.71 -11.00 8.28
C LEU A 259 14.66 -10.11 7.49
N SER A 260 14.65 -8.80 7.71
CA SER A 260 15.60 -7.88 7.08
C SER A 260 15.85 -6.68 7.99
N VAL A 261 16.89 -5.90 7.69
CA VAL A 261 17.16 -4.62 8.34
C VAL A 261 17.49 -3.59 7.28
N THR A 262 16.85 -2.42 7.36
CA THR A 262 17.09 -1.30 6.43
C THR A 262 17.76 -0.13 7.14
N LEU A 263 18.87 0.35 6.60
CA LEU A 263 19.62 1.48 7.11
C LEU A 263 19.37 2.71 6.22
N HIS A 264 18.86 3.78 6.81
CA HIS A 264 18.45 5.00 6.11
C HIS A 264 19.43 6.15 6.38
N TRP A 265 19.64 7.00 5.36
CA TRP A 265 20.45 8.23 5.44
C TRP A 265 19.74 9.42 4.76
N ARG A 266 18.41 9.42 4.77
CA ARG A 266 17.60 10.35 3.96
C ARG A 266 17.75 11.81 4.40
N GLY A 267 17.78 12.04 5.71
CA GLY A 267 17.99 13.32 6.38
C GLY A 267 19.46 13.67 6.62
N ASP A 268 20.39 12.73 6.39
CA ASP A 268 21.84 12.97 6.51
C ASP A 268 22.64 12.31 5.36
N PRO A 269 22.69 12.94 4.17
CA PRO A 269 23.38 12.39 3.00
C PRO A 269 24.88 12.14 3.20
N GLN A 270 25.53 12.80 4.17
CA GLN A 270 26.97 12.62 4.42
C GLN A 270 27.30 11.23 4.96
N ARG A 271 26.30 10.53 5.54
CA ARG A 271 26.46 9.17 6.06
C ARG A 271 26.49 8.08 5.00
N GLU A 272 26.15 8.37 3.75
CA GLU A 272 26.00 7.36 2.70
C GLU A 272 27.25 6.45 2.56
N ALA A 273 28.43 7.05 2.46
CA ALA A 273 29.68 6.30 2.31
C ALA A 273 29.96 5.40 3.52
N ALA A 274 29.73 5.90 4.74
CA ALA A 274 29.92 5.15 5.97
C ALA A 274 28.94 3.97 6.07
N VAL A 275 27.65 4.21 5.79
CA VAL A 275 26.61 3.17 5.79
C VAL A 275 26.93 2.08 4.76
N ARG A 276 27.30 2.46 3.53
CA ARG A 276 27.63 1.48 2.49
C ARG A 276 28.85 0.64 2.84
N SER A 277 29.89 1.23 3.42
CA SER A 277 31.07 0.49 3.87
C SER A 277 30.71 -0.49 4.99
N TRP A 278 30.01 -0.02 6.02
CA TRP A 278 29.59 -0.85 7.15
C TRP A 278 28.72 -2.03 6.70
N VAL A 279 27.80 -1.79 5.76
CA VAL A 279 26.94 -2.85 5.21
C VAL A 279 27.71 -3.87 4.40
N ALA A 280 28.74 -3.45 3.64
CA ALA A 280 29.60 -4.39 2.93
C ALA A 280 30.37 -5.31 3.91
N ASP A 281 30.86 -4.74 5.02
CA ASP A 281 31.57 -5.50 6.05
C ASP A 281 30.65 -6.48 6.77
N GLU A 282 29.42 -6.06 7.12
CA GLU A 282 28.43 -6.96 7.74
C GLU A 282 27.94 -8.04 6.78
N ALA A 283 27.73 -7.73 5.51
CA ALA A 283 27.38 -8.72 4.49
C ALA A 283 28.50 -9.77 4.35
N ALA A 284 29.76 -9.35 4.30
CA ALA A 284 30.91 -10.26 4.25
C ALA A 284 31.01 -11.14 5.52
N ARG A 285 30.68 -10.59 6.69
CA ARG A 285 30.75 -11.30 7.97
C ARG A 285 29.61 -12.29 8.17
N THR A 286 28.40 -11.93 7.77
CA THR A 286 27.17 -12.67 8.10
C THR A 286 26.63 -13.51 6.96
N GLY A 287 27.03 -13.20 5.72
CA GLY A 287 26.47 -13.80 4.51
C GLY A 287 25.13 -13.20 4.08
N LEU A 288 24.66 -12.11 4.71
CA LEU A 288 23.45 -11.39 4.27
C LEU A 288 23.66 -10.73 2.89
N GLU A 289 22.60 -10.69 2.09
CA GLU A 289 22.55 -10.02 0.80
C GLU A 289 22.27 -8.51 0.98
N VAL A 290 22.95 -7.68 0.18
CA VAL A 290 22.78 -6.22 0.18
C VAL A 290 21.85 -5.79 -0.94
N LEU A 291 20.73 -5.16 -0.59
CA LEU A 291 19.76 -4.59 -1.53
C LEU A 291 19.82 -3.05 -1.51
N PRO A 292 20.15 -2.40 -2.65
CA PRO A 292 20.09 -0.95 -2.75
C PRO A 292 18.66 -0.42 -2.68
N ALA A 293 18.44 0.66 -1.92
CA ALA A 293 17.18 1.39 -1.85
C ALA A 293 17.39 2.92 -1.93
N ARG A 294 16.32 3.71 -2.12
CA ARG A 294 16.45 5.17 -2.30
C ARG A 294 16.82 5.87 -1.00
N LYS A 295 18.09 6.30 -0.90
CA LYS A 295 18.72 6.85 0.31
C LYS A 295 18.66 5.89 1.51
N ALA A 296 18.73 4.59 1.20
CA ALA A 296 18.72 3.51 2.16
C ALA A 296 19.41 2.27 1.57
N VAL A 297 19.77 1.32 2.42
CA VAL A 297 20.27 0.00 2.02
C VAL A 297 19.66 -1.05 2.93
N GLU A 298 19.24 -2.17 2.35
CA GLU A 298 18.63 -3.27 3.08
C GLU A 298 19.58 -4.47 3.11
N LEU A 299 19.71 -5.10 4.29
CA LEU A 299 20.37 -6.38 4.49
C LEU A 299 19.32 -7.44 4.75
N ARG A 300 19.34 -8.53 3.99
CA ARG A 300 18.37 -9.63 4.09
C ARG A 300 19.03 -11.01 3.86
N PRO A 301 18.39 -12.12 4.23
CA PRO A 301 18.87 -13.46 3.95
C PRO A 301 19.19 -13.67 2.47
N PRO A 302 20.27 -14.38 2.11
CA PRO A 302 20.65 -14.71 0.74
C PRO A 302 19.77 -15.82 0.15
N LEU A 303 18.46 -15.74 0.37
CA LEU A 303 17.46 -16.65 -0.17
C LEU A 303 16.94 -16.06 -1.47
N ARG A 304 16.86 -16.88 -2.51
CA ARG A 304 16.24 -16.50 -3.79
C ARG A 304 14.72 -16.40 -3.63
N ARG A 305 14.25 -15.33 -2.99
CA ARG A 305 12.83 -14.97 -2.82
C ARG A 305 12.64 -13.50 -3.27
N ASP A 306 11.70 -13.32 -4.16
CA ASP A 306 11.33 -12.04 -4.76
C ASP A 306 9.83 -11.98 -5.07
N LYS A 307 9.34 -10.83 -5.56
CA LYS A 307 7.92 -10.67 -5.94
C LYS A 307 7.48 -11.74 -6.95
N GLY A 308 8.38 -12.21 -7.81
CA GLY A 308 8.13 -13.29 -8.76
C GLY A 308 7.90 -14.65 -8.12
N THR A 309 8.70 -14.99 -7.13
CA THR A 309 8.59 -16.27 -6.42
C THR A 309 7.28 -16.34 -5.62
N ALA A 310 6.87 -15.22 -5.02
CA ALA A 310 5.57 -15.08 -4.37
C ALA A 310 4.42 -15.18 -5.37
N LEU A 311 4.51 -14.48 -6.52
CA LEU A 311 3.49 -14.51 -7.57
C LEU A 311 3.31 -15.92 -8.15
N ALA A 312 4.40 -16.62 -8.46
CA ALA A 312 4.35 -17.99 -8.97
C ALA A 312 3.65 -18.95 -7.99
N THR A 313 3.83 -18.75 -6.68
CA THR A 313 3.16 -19.57 -5.67
C THR A 313 1.68 -19.20 -5.53
N ALA A 314 1.35 -17.91 -5.58
CA ALA A 314 -0.03 -17.43 -5.51
C ALA A 314 -0.85 -17.83 -6.75
N ALA A 315 -0.21 -17.82 -7.93
CA ALA A 315 -0.82 -18.17 -9.21
C ALA A 315 -0.83 -19.68 -9.51
N ALA A 316 -0.27 -20.51 -8.62
CA ALA A 316 -0.22 -21.96 -8.82
C ALA A 316 -1.63 -22.55 -9.00
N GLY A 317 -1.86 -23.22 -10.14
CA GLY A 317 -3.16 -23.82 -10.48
C GLY A 317 -4.21 -22.85 -11.02
N LEU A 318 -3.86 -21.57 -11.25
CA LEU A 318 -4.75 -20.61 -11.89
C LEU A 318 -4.65 -20.67 -13.42
N GLY A 319 -5.76 -20.41 -14.11
CA GLY A 319 -5.80 -20.33 -15.58
C GLY A 319 -5.43 -18.94 -16.13
N ALA A 320 -5.44 -17.91 -15.29
CA ALA A 320 -5.02 -16.56 -15.65
C ALA A 320 -4.45 -15.79 -14.45
N ALA A 321 -3.50 -14.89 -14.69
CA ALA A 321 -2.89 -14.02 -13.69
C ALA A 321 -2.61 -12.61 -14.26
N CYS A 322 -2.76 -11.58 -13.45
CA CYS A 322 -2.45 -10.20 -13.83
C CYS A 322 -1.66 -9.53 -12.71
N PHE A 323 -0.67 -8.72 -13.06
CA PHE A 323 0.13 -7.95 -12.11
C PHE A 323 0.29 -6.50 -12.58
N LEU A 324 -0.05 -5.55 -11.69
CA LEU A 324 0.15 -4.11 -11.89
C LEU A 324 1.30 -3.66 -11.01
N GLY A 325 2.32 -3.01 -11.59
CA GLY A 325 3.51 -2.54 -10.88
C GLY A 325 4.10 -1.25 -11.44
N ASP A 326 4.92 -0.56 -10.66
CA ASP A 326 5.55 0.71 -11.00
C ASP A 326 7.05 0.78 -10.61
N ASP A 327 7.59 -0.23 -9.92
CA ASP A 327 8.95 -0.21 -9.35
C ASP A 327 9.88 -1.30 -9.91
N ARG A 328 11.18 -1.22 -9.58
CA ARG A 328 12.17 -2.21 -10.00
C ARG A 328 11.92 -3.62 -9.45
N GLY A 329 11.32 -3.73 -8.26
CA GLY A 329 10.98 -5.02 -7.66
C GLY A 329 9.92 -5.78 -8.45
N ASP A 330 9.10 -5.07 -9.25
CA ASP A 330 8.05 -5.65 -10.08
C ASP A 330 8.59 -6.42 -11.30
N LEU A 331 9.85 -6.20 -11.69
CA LEU A 331 10.49 -6.98 -12.77
C LEU A 331 10.54 -8.49 -12.47
N ALA A 332 10.74 -8.85 -11.20
CA ALA A 332 10.69 -10.25 -10.79
C ALA A 332 9.27 -10.82 -10.92
N ALA A 333 8.23 -10.03 -10.65
CA ALA A 333 6.85 -10.43 -10.90
C ALA A 333 6.60 -10.67 -12.40
N PHE A 334 7.16 -9.84 -13.28
CA PHE A 334 7.09 -10.04 -14.72
C PHE A 334 7.83 -11.31 -15.17
N ASP A 335 9.00 -11.63 -14.59
CA ASP A 335 9.72 -12.89 -14.86
C ASP A 335 8.89 -14.13 -14.47
N ALA A 336 8.13 -14.03 -13.38
CA ALA A 336 7.23 -15.09 -12.98
C ALA A 336 6.03 -15.23 -13.92
N LEU A 337 5.47 -14.11 -14.40
CA LEU A 337 4.45 -14.14 -15.44
C LEU A 337 4.97 -14.74 -16.75
N ASP A 338 6.24 -14.50 -17.13
CA ASP A 338 6.86 -15.12 -18.32
C ASP A 338 6.90 -16.64 -18.20
N ARG A 339 7.28 -17.16 -17.03
CA ARG A 339 7.31 -18.61 -16.76
C ARG A 339 5.90 -19.20 -16.78
N LEU A 340 4.95 -18.56 -16.10
CA LEU A 340 3.55 -19.00 -16.08
C LEU A 340 2.94 -19.01 -17.50
N ALA A 341 3.29 -18.03 -18.34
CA ALA A 341 2.90 -18.02 -19.74
C ALA A 341 3.45 -19.22 -20.51
N GLY A 342 4.73 -19.57 -20.29
CA GLY A 342 5.36 -20.77 -20.84
C GLY A 342 4.66 -22.07 -20.42
N ASP A 343 4.06 -22.08 -19.23
CA ASP A 343 3.28 -23.20 -18.69
C ASP A 343 1.80 -23.18 -19.11
N GLY A 344 1.40 -22.24 -19.99
CA GLY A 344 0.05 -22.16 -20.56
C GLY A 344 -0.95 -21.29 -19.78
N VAL A 345 -0.53 -20.59 -18.73
CA VAL A 345 -1.36 -19.63 -17.98
C VAL A 345 -1.50 -18.33 -18.79
N HIS A 346 -2.71 -17.77 -18.85
CA HIS A 346 -2.90 -16.44 -19.46
C HIS A 346 -2.39 -15.34 -18.54
N VAL A 347 -1.48 -14.49 -19.01
CA VAL A 347 -0.85 -13.46 -18.17
C VAL A 347 -1.03 -12.06 -18.73
N THR A 348 -1.13 -11.07 -17.83
CA THR A 348 -1.05 -9.65 -18.17
C THR A 348 -0.07 -8.92 -17.25
N ARG A 349 0.90 -8.24 -17.83
CA ARG A 349 1.85 -7.33 -17.18
C ARG A 349 1.42 -5.90 -17.43
N ILE A 350 1.14 -5.16 -16.36
CA ILE A 350 0.71 -3.77 -16.44
C ILE A 350 1.75 -2.91 -15.72
N ALA A 351 2.40 -2.02 -16.45
CA ALA A 351 3.28 -1.02 -15.88
C ALA A 351 2.54 0.31 -15.73
N VAL A 352 2.64 0.91 -14.55
CA VAL A 352 2.13 2.26 -14.27
C VAL A 352 3.31 3.22 -14.35
N ARG A 353 3.30 4.15 -15.31
CA ARG A 353 4.36 5.16 -15.42
C ARG A 353 4.39 6.01 -14.15
N SER A 354 5.52 5.93 -13.46
CA SER A 354 5.88 6.80 -12.34
C SER A 354 7.27 7.37 -12.58
N SER A 355 7.64 8.42 -11.84
CA SER A 355 8.99 9.00 -11.93
C SER A 355 10.11 8.04 -11.51
N GLU A 356 9.77 6.90 -10.91
CA GLU A 356 10.70 5.89 -10.40
C GLU A 356 10.65 4.58 -11.21
N MET A 357 9.82 4.53 -12.26
CA MET A 357 9.64 3.33 -13.08
C MET A 357 10.90 3.02 -13.90
N PRO A 358 11.44 1.79 -13.83
CA PRO A 358 12.55 1.38 -14.69
C PRO A 358 12.11 1.27 -16.15
N GLU A 359 12.94 1.73 -17.08
CA GLU A 359 12.72 1.54 -18.53
C GLU A 359 12.52 0.06 -18.92
N GLU A 360 13.15 -0.86 -18.18
CA GLU A 360 12.99 -2.28 -18.40
C GLU A 360 11.58 -2.78 -18.06
N LEU A 361 10.95 -2.21 -17.03
CA LEU A 361 9.58 -2.57 -16.66
C LEU A 361 8.61 -2.11 -17.75
N GLU A 362 8.83 -0.91 -18.28
CA GLU A 362 8.05 -0.37 -19.40
C GLU A 362 8.15 -1.24 -20.65
N ARG A 363 9.37 -1.65 -21.04
CA ARG A 363 9.60 -2.49 -22.22
C ARG A 363 8.93 -3.86 -22.14
N ARG A 364 8.75 -4.38 -20.92
CA ARG A 364 8.23 -5.73 -20.68
C ARG A 364 6.73 -5.76 -20.41
N ALA A 365 6.11 -4.62 -20.17
CA ALA A 365 4.69 -4.57 -19.89
C ALA A 365 3.88 -4.86 -21.16
N ASP A 366 2.83 -5.66 -21.01
CA ASP A 366 1.83 -5.84 -22.06
C ASP A 366 0.97 -4.56 -22.20
N ILE A 367 0.86 -3.81 -21.10
CA ILE A 367 0.13 -2.54 -21.00
C ILE A 367 0.97 -1.55 -20.21
N VAL A 368 1.26 -0.40 -20.82
CA VAL A 368 1.84 0.74 -20.11
C VAL A 368 0.78 1.80 -19.99
N VAL A 369 0.50 2.24 -18.77
CA VAL A 369 -0.44 3.32 -18.50
C VAL A 369 0.28 4.57 -17.99
N ASP A 370 -0.13 5.73 -18.50
CA ASP A 370 0.39 7.04 -18.07
C ASP A 370 -0.16 7.39 -16.70
N GLY A 371 0.57 6.97 -15.66
CA GLY A 371 0.25 7.29 -14.28
C GLY A 371 -1.20 6.97 -13.91
N PRO A 372 -1.79 7.77 -13.02
CA PRO A 372 -3.18 7.68 -12.60
C PRO A 372 -4.21 7.64 -13.74
N GLU A 373 -4.08 8.57 -14.68
CA GLU A 373 -5.04 8.81 -15.76
C GLU A 373 -5.11 7.63 -16.72
N GLY A 374 -3.96 7.07 -17.06
CA GLY A 374 -3.88 5.86 -17.88
C GLY A 374 -4.45 4.63 -17.15
N ALA A 375 -4.24 4.52 -15.83
CA ALA A 375 -4.84 3.43 -15.06
C ALA A 375 -6.37 3.53 -15.11
N LEU A 376 -6.94 4.73 -15.01
CA LEU A 376 -8.38 4.97 -15.18
C LEU A 376 -8.87 4.67 -16.60
N GLU A 377 -8.14 5.08 -17.64
CA GLU A 377 -8.51 4.72 -19.01
C GLU A 377 -8.52 3.20 -19.21
N LEU A 378 -7.60 2.48 -18.58
CA LEU A 378 -7.55 1.02 -18.64
C LEU A 378 -8.76 0.40 -17.95
N LEU A 379 -9.17 0.95 -16.80
CA LEU A 379 -10.41 0.55 -16.13
C LEU A 379 -11.65 0.85 -16.99
N ARG A 380 -11.67 1.97 -17.72
CA ARG A 380 -12.73 2.30 -18.68
C ARG A 380 -12.73 1.35 -19.87
N ALA A 381 -11.56 0.93 -20.33
CA ALA A 381 -11.44 0.00 -21.45
C ALA A 381 -12.08 -1.35 -21.09
N LEU A 382 -12.11 -1.77 -19.82
CA LEU A 382 -12.82 -2.99 -19.38
C LEU A 382 -14.35 -2.94 -19.61
N LEU A 383 -14.90 -1.80 -20.05
CA LEU A 383 -16.28 -1.61 -20.52
C LEU A 383 -16.38 -1.82 -22.05
N PRO A 384 -17.51 -2.34 -22.56
CA PRO A 384 -17.74 -2.50 -24.01
C PRO A 384 -17.85 -1.18 -24.78
#